data_AF-A0A8X6KTM0-F1
#
_entry.id   AF-A0A8X6KTM0-F1
#
_cell.length_a   1.000
_cell.length_b   1.000
_cell.length_c   1.000
_cell.angle_alpha   90.00
_cell.angle_beta   90.00
_cell.angle_gamma   90.00
#
_symmetry.space_group_name_H-M   'P 1'
#
loop_
_entity.id
_entity.type
_entity.pdbx_description
1 polymer ?
#
loop_
_entity_poly.entity_id
_entity_poly.type
_entity_poly.pdbx_seq_one_letter_code
_entity_poly.pdbx_strand_id
1 'polypeptide(L)'
;MGRYISSNEAIWRILSFSIHEREPFVQHLAVHLENGQRVYFTEENFLQRALEPPKTTLTAFFTLCQKPDVFGQFAKTLLYTDVLRYFTWNNSGKKWEPRKQGEPHPSITGIFKAKALGRLYTVHPKQCECFFLRLLLVNVPGPTSFKFLRTINGQVFNTYQDACKELQLLEGDNHWDITLAESALTSIPHVIRQLFAIILTTCYPTQSSSLWGKYKNYMTEDILHRVKQTNQSSNIDYIPEMYNEALVLIEDLCILISNLPLNHYGMPSPDRPATDLVNSDLQREKQYKDVDLATIIANIEPLLTDEQKNIYNRIMLAVNDEQGGFFFLHAPGGTGKNITSASISAWSSLFEVAAFSADTLKLKSLNGFF
;
A
#
# COMPACT_ATOMS: atom_id res chain seq x y z
N MET A 1 11.65 18.80 15.05
CA MET A 1 11.47 18.47 16.48
C MET A 1 12.81 18.02 17.06
N GLY A 2 13.47 18.87 17.84
CA GLY A 2 14.62 18.43 18.63
C GLY A 2 14.14 17.56 19.79
N ARG A 3 14.72 16.37 19.99
CA ARG A 3 14.45 15.55 21.17
C ARG A 3 15.20 16.15 22.36
N TYR A 4 14.48 16.58 23.38
CA TYR A 4 15.05 16.97 24.68
C TYR A 4 15.68 15.74 25.33
N ILE A 5 16.98 15.82 25.64
CA ILE A 5 17.72 14.80 26.39
C ILE A 5 17.86 15.34 27.82
N SER A 6 17.44 14.55 28.82
CA SER A 6 17.54 14.96 30.22
C SER A 6 19.00 15.08 30.67
N SER A 7 19.30 15.94 31.65
CA SER A 7 20.65 16.09 32.21
C SER A 7 21.24 14.76 32.70
N ASN A 8 20.40 13.87 33.23
CA ASN A 8 20.80 12.52 33.64
C ASN A 8 21.21 11.66 32.45
N GLU A 9 20.43 11.65 31.38
CA GLU A 9 20.76 10.92 30.14
C GLU A 9 22.03 11.49 29.48
N ALA A 10 22.23 12.81 29.51
CA ALA A 10 23.44 13.45 28.99
C ALA A 10 24.71 13.03 29.77
N ILE A 11 24.66 13.03 31.11
CA ILE A 11 25.77 12.58 31.95
C ILE A 11 26.08 11.08 31.71
N TRP A 12 25.05 10.24 31.58
CA TRP A 12 25.23 8.82 31.29
C TRP A 12 25.87 8.58 29.91
N ARG A 13 25.51 9.36 28.90
CA ARG A 13 26.16 9.34 27.58
C ARG A 13 27.61 9.80 27.65
N ILE A 14 27.90 10.88 28.38
CA ILE A 14 29.26 11.42 28.55
C ILE A 14 30.17 10.41 29.24
N LEU A 15 29.65 9.72 30.26
CA LEU A 15 30.41 8.74 31.04
C LEU A 15 30.37 7.33 30.43
N SER A 16 29.79 7.16 29.24
CA SER A 16 29.66 5.88 28.52
C SER A 16 29.01 4.76 29.35
N PHE A 17 28.14 5.11 30.30
CA PHE A 17 27.37 4.13 31.04
C PHE A 17 26.32 3.47 30.13
N SER A 18 26.03 2.19 30.36
CA SER A 18 25.01 1.46 29.59
C SER A 18 23.63 2.02 29.90
N ILE A 19 23.08 2.84 29.00
CA ILE A 19 21.85 3.64 29.25
C ILE A 19 20.59 2.79 29.12
N HIS A 20 20.66 1.71 28.34
CA HIS A 20 19.53 0.82 28.09
C HIS A 20 20.00 -0.62 28.03
N GLU A 21 19.51 -1.42 28.96
CA GLU A 21 19.48 -2.86 28.83
C GLU A 21 18.11 -3.26 28.27
N ARG A 22 18.08 -4.09 27.23
CA ARG A 22 16.84 -4.61 26.65
C ARG A 22 16.83 -6.11 26.82
N GLU A 23 16.01 -6.59 27.75
CA GLU A 23 15.72 -8.02 27.92
C GLU A 23 14.26 -8.29 27.49
N PRO A 24 14.03 -9.18 26.50
CA PRO A 24 15.02 -9.90 25.72
C PRO A 24 15.74 -9.00 24.69
N PHE A 25 16.93 -9.42 24.26
CA PHE A 25 17.64 -8.77 23.16
C PHE A 25 16.79 -8.85 21.88
N VAL A 26 16.53 -7.71 21.24
CA VAL A 26 15.75 -7.65 19.99
C VAL A 26 16.64 -7.17 18.86
N GLN A 27 16.70 -7.94 17.78
CA GLN A 27 17.43 -7.57 16.57
C GLN A 27 16.48 -7.61 15.37
N HIS A 28 16.55 -6.55 14.56
CA HIS A 28 15.79 -6.47 13.32
C HIS A 28 16.41 -7.36 12.26
N LEU A 29 15.55 -8.12 11.58
CA LEU A 29 15.90 -9.02 10.50
C LEU A 29 15.40 -8.42 9.17
N ALA A 30 16.30 -8.32 8.20
CA ALA A 30 15.99 -7.85 6.85
C ALA A 30 15.00 -8.80 6.15
N VAL A 31 14.08 -8.22 5.39
CA VAL A 31 13.13 -8.90 4.51
C VAL A 31 13.09 -8.11 3.20
N HIS A 32 13.33 -8.79 2.09
CA HIS A 32 13.30 -8.21 0.76
C HIS A 32 13.21 -9.32 -0.29
N LEU A 33 12.76 -8.98 -1.49
CA LEU A 33 12.81 -9.88 -2.65
C LEU A 33 14.25 -10.12 -3.11
N GLU A 34 14.44 -11.09 -4.00
CA GLU A 34 15.72 -11.34 -4.65
C GLU A 34 16.21 -10.07 -5.35
N ASN A 35 17.46 -9.67 -5.07
CA ASN A 35 18.05 -8.39 -5.51
C ASN A 35 17.35 -7.10 -5.05
N GLY A 36 16.28 -7.19 -4.24
CA GLY A 36 15.55 -6.04 -3.68
C GLY A 36 16.14 -5.47 -2.39
N GLN A 37 17.41 -5.75 -2.09
CA GLN A 37 18.05 -5.25 -0.87
C GLN A 37 18.33 -3.75 -0.93
N ARG A 38 18.15 -3.07 0.20
CA ARG A 38 18.50 -1.66 0.33
C ARG A 38 20.02 -1.51 0.37
N VAL A 39 20.58 -0.79 -0.59
CA VAL A 39 22.01 -0.54 -0.69
C VAL A 39 22.28 0.97 -0.62
N TYR A 40 23.28 1.35 0.16
CA TYR A 40 23.83 2.70 0.15
C TYR A 40 25.12 2.69 -0.65
N PHE A 41 25.24 3.62 -1.58
CA PHE A 41 26.39 3.72 -2.47
C PHE A 41 26.82 5.18 -2.63
N THR A 42 28.05 5.35 -3.10
CA THR A 42 28.63 6.61 -3.59
C THR A 42 28.94 6.43 -5.07
N GLU A 43 29.23 7.51 -5.80
CA GLU A 43 29.59 7.44 -7.22
C GLU A 43 30.76 6.47 -7.47
N GLU A 44 31.74 6.46 -6.57
CA GLU A 44 32.93 5.61 -6.64
C GLU A 44 32.65 4.11 -6.46
N ASN A 45 31.65 3.75 -5.65
CA ASN A 45 31.38 2.35 -5.30
C ASN A 45 30.09 1.78 -5.91
N PHE A 46 29.33 2.58 -6.67
CA PHE A 46 28.05 2.17 -7.27
C PHE A 46 28.18 0.88 -8.10
N LEU A 47 29.17 0.81 -9.00
CA LEU A 47 29.38 -0.38 -9.84
C LEU A 47 29.68 -1.63 -9.01
N GLN A 48 30.55 -1.50 -8.01
CA GLN A 48 30.87 -2.60 -7.11
C GLN A 48 29.64 -3.06 -6.33
N ARG A 49 28.84 -2.11 -5.82
CA ARG A 49 27.60 -2.39 -5.06
C ARG A 49 26.50 -3.03 -5.90
N ALA A 50 26.45 -2.71 -7.20
CA ALA A 50 25.51 -3.30 -8.14
C ALA A 50 25.90 -4.75 -8.49
N LEU A 51 27.19 -5.02 -8.69
CA LEU A 51 27.72 -6.36 -8.99
C LEU A 51 27.75 -7.27 -7.77
N GLU A 52 28.13 -6.72 -6.61
CA GLU A 52 28.25 -7.43 -5.33
C GLU A 52 27.42 -6.74 -4.25
N PRO A 53 26.11 -7.05 -4.18
CA PRO A 53 25.26 -6.47 -3.17
C PRO A 53 25.71 -6.85 -1.75
N PRO A 54 25.58 -5.94 -0.77
CA PRO A 54 25.95 -6.22 0.60
C PRO A 54 25.09 -7.34 1.18
N LYS A 55 25.73 -8.29 1.86
CA LYS A 55 25.05 -9.38 2.56
C LYS A 55 24.11 -8.81 3.63
N THR A 56 22.84 -9.18 3.56
CA THR A 56 21.83 -8.88 4.58
C THR A 56 21.76 -10.03 5.59
N THR A 57 21.03 -9.83 6.68
CA THR A 57 20.75 -10.90 7.65
C THR A 57 20.03 -12.08 6.98
N LEU A 58 19.22 -11.82 5.94
CA LEU A 58 18.45 -12.82 5.20
C LEU A 58 19.35 -13.65 4.28
N THR A 59 20.13 -13.00 3.41
CA THR A 59 21.03 -13.72 2.50
C THR A 59 22.13 -14.46 3.25
N ALA A 60 22.60 -13.90 4.37
CA ALA A 60 23.53 -14.58 5.25
C ALA A 60 22.89 -15.78 5.98
N PHE A 61 21.58 -15.73 6.27
CA PHE A 61 20.87 -16.89 6.83
C PHE A 61 20.77 -18.02 5.81
N PHE A 62 20.48 -17.71 4.54
CA PHE A 62 20.56 -18.70 3.46
C PHE A 62 21.94 -19.34 3.37
N THR A 63 23.00 -18.53 3.44
CA THR A 63 24.38 -19.02 3.45
C THR A 63 24.67 -19.89 4.66
N LEU A 64 24.12 -19.57 5.83
CA LEU A 64 24.25 -20.37 7.05
C LEU A 64 23.58 -21.74 6.86
N CYS A 65 22.34 -21.77 6.36
CA CYS A 65 21.60 -23.01 6.09
C CYS A 65 22.24 -23.86 4.99
N GLN A 66 23.06 -23.29 4.11
CA GLN A 66 23.80 -24.05 3.09
C GLN A 66 25.04 -24.76 3.63
N LYS A 67 25.55 -24.40 4.81
CA LYS A 67 26.78 -25.00 5.34
C LYS A 67 26.60 -26.50 5.61
N PRO A 68 27.59 -27.35 5.26
CA PRO A 68 27.52 -28.78 5.50
C PRO A 68 27.84 -29.17 6.96
N ASP A 69 28.39 -28.23 7.74
CA ASP A 69 28.76 -28.45 9.13
C ASP A 69 27.53 -28.64 10.04
N VAL A 70 27.78 -29.08 11.28
CA VAL A 70 26.73 -29.33 12.28
C VAL A 70 25.88 -28.07 12.52
N PHE A 71 26.49 -26.88 12.46
CA PHE A 71 25.78 -25.62 12.64
C PHE A 71 24.85 -25.28 11.47
N GLY A 72 25.25 -25.56 10.23
CA GLY A 72 24.40 -25.42 9.05
C GLY A 72 23.25 -26.40 9.06
N GLN A 73 23.50 -27.66 9.40
CA GLN A 73 22.45 -28.67 9.57
C GLN A 73 21.44 -28.25 10.66
N PHE A 74 21.92 -27.70 11.78
CA PHE A 74 21.04 -27.15 12.80
C PHE A 74 20.30 -25.90 12.33
N ALA A 75 20.95 -24.99 11.61
CA ALA A 75 20.28 -23.80 11.07
C ALA A 75 19.15 -24.17 10.10
N LYS A 76 19.22 -25.33 9.42
CA LYS A 76 18.13 -25.83 8.58
C LYS A 76 16.86 -26.20 9.36
N THR A 77 16.95 -26.42 10.67
CA THR A 77 15.79 -26.72 11.52
C THR A 77 15.14 -25.45 12.09
N LEU A 78 15.76 -24.29 11.92
CA LEU A 78 15.31 -23.03 12.50
C LEU A 78 14.45 -22.23 11.53
N LEU A 79 13.41 -21.59 12.06
CA LEU A 79 12.73 -20.48 11.40
C LEU A 79 13.65 -19.24 11.41
N TYR A 80 13.47 -18.36 10.44
CA TYR A 80 14.30 -17.16 10.33
C TYR A 80 14.17 -16.25 11.57
N THR A 81 12.99 -16.18 12.18
CA THR A 81 12.74 -15.44 13.44
C THR A 81 13.46 -16.01 14.65
N ASP A 82 13.78 -17.31 14.63
CA ASP A 82 14.41 -18.02 15.74
C ASP A 82 15.93 -18.11 15.63
N VAL A 83 16.51 -17.71 14.50
CA VAL A 83 17.97 -17.73 14.28
C VAL A 83 18.73 -17.02 15.39
N LEU A 84 18.19 -15.91 15.91
CA LEU A 84 18.83 -15.08 16.93
C LEU A 84 18.92 -15.74 18.32
N ARG A 85 18.08 -16.74 18.58
CA ARG A 85 18.14 -17.52 19.82
C ARG A 85 19.46 -18.28 19.93
N TYR A 86 20.01 -18.73 18.79
CA TYR A 86 21.16 -19.63 18.73
C TYR A 86 22.38 -19.05 18.00
N PHE A 87 22.18 -18.03 17.17
CA PHE A 87 23.23 -17.37 16.42
C PHE A 87 23.24 -15.86 16.70
N THR A 88 24.43 -15.27 16.62
CA THR A 88 24.65 -13.83 16.75
C THR A 88 25.04 -13.23 15.40
N TRP A 89 24.48 -12.06 15.09
CA TRP A 89 24.82 -11.33 13.87
C TRP A 89 26.15 -10.59 14.05
N ASN A 90 27.17 -10.99 13.29
CA ASN A 90 28.43 -10.25 13.22
C ASN A 90 28.30 -9.15 12.16
N ASN A 91 28.17 -7.90 12.61
CA ASN A 91 27.92 -6.77 11.70
C ASN A 91 29.14 -6.42 10.83
N SER A 92 30.36 -6.64 11.33
CA SER A 92 31.61 -6.39 10.58
C SER A 92 31.84 -7.46 9.52
N GLY A 93 31.61 -8.72 9.87
CA GLY A 93 31.77 -9.86 8.95
C GLY A 93 30.55 -10.18 8.10
N LYS A 94 29.42 -9.50 8.33
CA LYS A 94 28.10 -9.74 7.70
C LYS A 94 27.72 -11.22 7.63
N LYS A 95 27.87 -11.92 8.76
CA LYS A 95 27.65 -13.36 8.88
C LYS A 95 27.03 -13.73 10.22
N TRP A 96 26.37 -14.88 10.24
CA TRP A 96 25.89 -15.52 11.46
C TRP A 96 26.99 -16.36 12.10
N GLU A 97 27.17 -16.18 13.41
CA GLU A 97 28.11 -16.95 14.23
C GLU A 97 27.37 -17.69 15.33
N PRO A 98 27.77 -18.92 15.69
CA PRO A 98 27.19 -19.64 16.82
C PRO A 98 27.28 -18.79 18.09
N ARG A 99 26.18 -18.68 18.82
CA ARG A 99 26.13 -17.94 20.07
C ARG A 99 26.97 -18.67 21.12
N LYS A 100 27.81 -17.91 21.82
CA LYS A 100 28.76 -18.41 22.84
C LYS A 100 28.31 -18.19 24.30
N GLN A 101 27.14 -17.58 24.50
CA GLN A 101 26.61 -17.19 25.81
C GLN A 101 25.14 -17.59 25.93
N GLY A 102 24.72 -17.99 27.14
CA GLY A 102 23.35 -18.42 27.43
C GLY A 102 23.32 -19.84 27.98
N GLU A 103 22.23 -20.56 27.75
CA GLU A 103 22.06 -21.96 28.12
C GLU A 103 22.66 -22.88 27.05
N PRO A 104 23.52 -23.85 27.38
CA PRO A 104 24.06 -24.78 26.40
C PRO A 104 22.95 -25.54 25.67
N HIS A 105 23.08 -25.72 24.35
CA HIS A 105 22.16 -26.58 23.62
C HIS A 105 22.37 -28.05 24.03
N PRO A 106 21.32 -28.83 24.31
CA PRO A 106 21.44 -30.17 24.89
C PRO A 106 22.18 -31.17 23.98
N SER A 107 22.11 -30.98 22.66
CA SER A 107 22.64 -31.95 21.68
C SER A 107 23.74 -31.42 20.76
N ILE A 108 24.07 -30.12 20.82
CA ILE A 108 25.01 -29.51 19.87
C ILE A 108 26.09 -28.78 20.67
N THR A 109 27.30 -29.31 20.61
CA THR A 109 28.45 -28.72 21.29
C THR A 109 28.82 -27.37 20.64
N GLY A 110 29.07 -26.36 21.47
CA GLY A 110 29.55 -25.05 21.01
C GLY A 110 28.45 -24.07 20.55
N ILE A 111 27.17 -24.40 20.75
CA ILE A 111 26.06 -23.46 20.54
C ILE A 111 25.23 -23.29 21.81
N PHE A 112 24.86 -22.04 22.08
CA PHE A 112 24.11 -21.66 23.27
C PHE A 112 22.78 -21.00 22.86
N LYS A 113 21.77 -21.18 23.69
CA LYS A 113 20.43 -20.59 23.56
C LYS A 113 20.32 -19.40 24.49
N ALA A 114 19.84 -18.28 23.97
CA ALA A 114 19.50 -17.11 24.78
C ALA A 114 18.10 -16.58 24.46
N LYS A 115 17.54 -15.77 25.38
CA LYS A 115 16.33 -14.99 25.14
C LYS A 115 16.65 -13.83 24.18
N ALA A 116 16.62 -14.13 22.90
CA ALA A 116 16.83 -13.17 21.82
C ALA A 116 15.72 -13.32 20.77
N LEU A 117 15.14 -12.19 20.36
CA LEU A 117 14.01 -12.14 19.44
C LEU A 117 14.42 -11.52 18.10
N GLY A 118 14.18 -12.26 17.01
CA GLY A 118 14.25 -11.72 15.66
C GLY A 118 12.97 -11.04 15.25
N ARG A 119 13.03 -9.72 15.02
CA ARG A 119 11.87 -8.95 14.58
C ARG A 119 11.97 -8.67 13.08
N LEU A 120 11.07 -9.27 12.30
CA LEU A 120 10.90 -8.94 10.90
C LEU A 120 10.16 -7.60 10.78
N TYR A 121 10.52 -6.80 9.78
CA TYR A 121 9.76 -5.59 9.46
C TYR A 121 8.30 -5.92 9.13
N THR A 122 7.41 -5.00 9.48
CA THR A 122 6.03 -5.05 9.00
C THR A 122 6.07 -4.78 7.49
N VAL A 123 5.69 -5.77 6.71
CA VAL A 123 5.49 -5.62 5.27
C VAL A 123 4.00 -5.43 5.06
N HIS A 124 3.62 -4.34 4.41
CA HIS A 124 2.22 -4.05 4.14
C HIS A 124 1.69 -5.02 3.06
N PRO A 125 0.45 -5.53 3.14
CA PRO A 125 -0.13 -6.43 2.13
C PRO A 125 -0.03 -5.94 0.68
N LYS A 126 -0.16 -4.61 0.45
CA LYS A 126 0.12 -3.95 -0.85
C LYS A 126 1.48 -4.28 -1.47
N GLN A 127 2.48 -4.68 -0.67
CA GLN A 127 3.76 -5.19 -1.19
C GLN A 127 3.64 -6.71 -1.41
N CYS A 128 2.63 -7.15 -2.19
CA CYS A 128 2.18 -8.54 -2.36
C CYS A 128 3.29 -9.58 -2.18
N GLU A 129 4.22 -9.68 -3.13
CA GLU A 129 5.24 -10.73 -3.12
C GLU A 129 6.17 -10.66 -1.90
N CYS A 130 6.48 -9.46 -1.40
CA CYS A 130 7.31 -9.31 -0.21
C CYS A 130 6.55 -9.72 1.06
N PHE A 131 5.23 -9.49 1.11
CA PHE A 131 4.36 -9.94 2.19
C PHE A 131 4.31 -11.47 2.26
N PHE A 132 4.10 -12.14 1.13
CA PHE A 132 4.09 -13.61 1.07
C PHE A 132 5.48 -14.21 1.35
N LEU A 133 6.57 -13.58 0.87
CA LEU A 133 7.93 -13.96 1.25
C LEU A 133 8.13 -13.88 2.77
N ARG A 134 7.68 -12.80 3.42
CA ARG A 134 7.73 -12.67 4.88
C ARG A 134 6.95 -13.79 5.56
N LEU A 135 5.76 -14.15 5.06
CA LEU A 135 4.96 -15.22 5.60
C LEU A 135 5.68 -16.57 5.52
N LEU A 136 6.32 -16.87 4.38
CA LEU A 136 7.15 -18.07 4.22
C LEU A 136 8.33 -18.07 5.20
N LEU A 137 9.02 -16.95 5.42
CA LEU A 137 10.14 -16.89 6.37
C LEU A 137 9.76 -17.17 7.82
N VAL A 138 8.48 -16.99 8.18
CA VAL A 138 7.96 -17.29 9.52
C VAL A 138 7.48 -18.74 9.63
N ASN A 139 7.19 -19.43 8.52
CA ASN A 139 6.59 -20.77 8.52
C ASN A 139 7.50 -21.86 7.94
N VAL A 140 8.49 -21.50 7.12
CA VAL A 140 9.38 -22.43 6.43
C VAL A 140 10.76 -22.42 7.12
N PRO A 141 11.19 -23.54 7.73
CA PRO A 141 12.49 -23.63 8.37
C PRO A 141 13.61 -23.79 7.35
N GLY A 142 14.79 -23.30 7.69
CA GLY A 142 16.02 -23.60 6.97
C GLY A 142 16.14 -23.19 5.50
N PRO A 143 15.55 -22.07 5.04
CA PRO A 143 15.63 -21.71 3.64
C PRO A 143 17.08 -21.52 3.19
N THR A 144 17.42 -22.11 2.05
CA THR A 144 18.78 -22.04 1.47
C THR A 144 18.87 -21.05 0.31
N SER A 145 17.75 -20.54 -0.20
CA SER A 145 17.70 -19.54 -1.27
C SER A 145 16.30 -18.96 -1.42
N PHE A 146 16.15 -17.89 -2.20
CA PHE A 146 14.84 -17.39 -2.64
C PHE A 146 14.05 -18.44 -3.42
N LYS A 147 14.72 -19.21 -4.28
CA LYS A 147 14.12 -20.33 -5.02
C LYS A 147 13.61 -21.43 -4.07
N PHE A 148 14.35 -21.72 -2.99
CA PHE A 148 13.94 -22.71 -2.01
C PHE A 148 12.60 -22.35 -1.37
N LEU A 149 12.39 -21.08 -1.01
CA LEU A 149 11.12 -20.61 -0.44
C LEU A 149 9.93 -20.80 -1.38
N ARG A 150 10.16 -20.81 -2.70
CA ARG A 150 9.14 -21.09 -3.71
C ARG A 150 9.05 -22.56 -4.10
N THR A 151 9.83 -23.45 -3.48
CA THR A 151 9.81 -24.88 -3.80
C THR A 151 9.01 -25.65 -2.77
N ILE A 152 7.80 -26.09 -3.13
CA ILE A 152 6.95 -26.93 -2.25
C ILE A 152 6.80 -28.30 -2.91
N ASN A 153 7.03 -29.38 -2.16
CA ASN A 153 6.94 -30.77 -2.66
C ASN A 153 7.76 -31.05 -3.94
N GLY A 154 8.88 -30.34 -4.13
CA GLY A 154 9.76 -30.49 -5.30
C GLY A 154 9.33 -29.67 -6.52
N GLN A 155 8.18 -28.99 -6.49
CA GLN A 155 7.73 -28.08 -7.53
C GLN A 155 8.11 -26.63 -7.20
N VAL A 156 8.70 -25.94 -8.17
CA VAL A 156 9.03 -24.50 -8.05
C VAL A 156 7.86 -23.67 -8.54
N PHE A 157 7.30 -22.84 -7.67
CA PHE A 157 6.22 -21.91 -7.99
C PHE A 157 6.76 -20.59 -8.53
N ASN A 158 5.97 -19.93 -9.39
CA ASN A 158 6.36 -18.65 -9.99
C ASN A 158 6.37 -17.52 -8.96
N THR A 159 5.36 -17.46 -8.08
CA THR A 159 5.19 -16.42 -7.07
C THR A 159 5.35 -16.99 -5.65
N TYR A 160 5.68 -16.13 -4.69
CA TYR A 160 5.65 -16.50 -3.27
C TYR A 160 4.22 -16.71 -2.78
N GLN A 161 3.25 -16.00 -3.35
CA GLN A 161 1.84 -16.19 -3.06
C GLN A 161 1.39 -17.64 -3.34
N ASP A 162 1.73 -18.18 -4.51
CA ASP A 162 1.33 -19.55 -4.87
C ASP A 162 2.00 -20.60 -3.98
N ALA A 163 3.25 -20.38 -3.57
CA ALA A 163 3.91 -21.22 -2.58
C ALA A 163 3.20 -21.17 -1.21
N CYS A 164 2.72 -20.00 -0.77
CA CYS A 164 1.89 -19.89 0.44
C CYS A 164 0.54 -20.61 0.30
N LYS A 165 -0.10 -20.55 -0.88
CA LYS A 165 -1.36 -21.26 -1.17
C LYS A 165 -1.15 -22.77 -1.06
N GLU A 166 -0.10 -23.31 -1.69
CA GLU A 166 0.23 -24.74 -1.66
C GLU A 166 0.53 -25.22 -0.23
N LEU A 167 1.19 -24.41 0.58
CA LEU A 167 1.42 -24.68 2.00
C LEU A 167 0.20 -24.46 2.90
N GLN A 168 -0.95 -24.07 2.34
CA GLN A 168 -2.19 -23.77 3.08
C GLN A 168 -2.00 -22.71 4.18
N LEU A 169 -1.11 -21.73 3.94
CA LEU A 169 -0.84 -20.64 4.90
C LEU A 169 -1.82 -19.47 4.76
N LEU A 170 -2.68 -19.50 3.75
CA LEU A 170 -3.67 -18.46 3.46
C LEU A 170 -5.05 -18.96 3.86
N GLU A 171 -5.82 -18.12 4.55
CA GLU A 171 -7.23 -18.44 4.86
C GLU A 171 -8.00 -18.64 3.55
N GLY A 172 -8.85 -19.67 3.50
CA GLY A 172 -9.64 -19.96 2.31
C GLY A 172 -10.63 -18.84 2.02
N ASP A 173 -10.72 -18.45 0.75
CA ASP A 173 -11.64 -17.41 0.25
C ASP A 173 -13.14 -17.77 0.37
N ASN A 174 -13.49 -18.86 1.05
CA ASN A 174 -14.87 -19.33 1.22
C ASN A 174 -15.77 -18.27 1.88
N HIS A 175 -15.21 -17.45 2.77
CA HIS A 175 -15.97 -16.35 3.36
C HIS A 175 -16.37 -15.30 2.31
N TRP A 176 -15.48 -14.95 1.38
CA TRP A 176 -15.78 -14.02 0.28
C TRP A 176 -16.81 -14.59 -0.69
N ASP A 177 -16.74 -15.90 -0.92
CA ASP A 177 -17.76 -16.61 -1.70
C ASP A 177 -19.14 -16.50 -1.05
N ILE A 178 -19.26 -16.82 0.25
CA ILE A 178 -20.52 -16.70 0.99
C ILE A 178 -21.03 -15.26 0.99
N THR A 179 -20.16 -14.29 1.28
CA THR A 179 -20.52 -12.86 1.31
C THR A 179 -21.04 -12.37 -0.04
N LEU A 180 -20.39 -12.74 -1.15
CA LEU A 180 -20.85 -12.37 -2.49
C LEU A 180 -22.12 -13.12 -2.89
N ALA A 181 -22.30 -14.38 -2.47
CA ALA A 181 -23.55 -15.11 -2.67
C ALA A 181 -24.74 -14.44 -1.96
N GLU A 182 -24.56 -14.00 -0.71
CA GLU A 182 -25.60 -13.28 0.02
C GLU A 182 -25.92 -11.92 -0.61
N SER A 183 -24.90 -11.17 -1.03
CA SER A 183 -25.08 -9.89 -1.70
C SER A 183 -25.79 -10.05 -3.05
N ALA A 184 -25.45 -11.07 -3.82
CA ALA A 184 -26.10 -11.38 -5.10
C ALA A 184 -27.61 -11.64 -4.97
N LEU A 185 -28.10 -12.08 -3.81
CA LEU A 185 -29.52 -12.32 -3.54
C LEU A 185 -30.28 -11.09 -3.05
N THR A 186 -29.58 -10.09 -2.50
CA THR A 186 -30.19 -9.02 -1.71
C THR A 186 -29.88 -7.61 -2.20
N SER A 187 -28.85 -7.46 -3.05
CA SER A 187 -28.29 -6.17 -3.42
C SER A 187 -28.41 -5.90 -4.91
N ILE A 188 -28.43 -4.62 -5.28
CA ILE A 188 -28.39 -4.19 -6.68
C ILE A 188 -26.95 -4.27 -7.25
N PRO A 189 -26.78 -4.43 -8.57
CA PRO A 189 -25.48 -4.68 -9.20
C PRO A 189 -24.38 -3.68 -8.83
N HIS A 190 -24.70 -2.39 -8.74
CA HIS A 190 -23.75 -1.35 -8.32
C HIS A 190 -23.18 -1.60 -6.92
N VAL A 191 -24.02 -2.01 -5.96
CA VAL A 191 -23.60 -2.31 -4.57
C VAL A 191 -22.72 -3.55 -4.55
N ILE A 192 -23.04 -4.56 -5.37
CA ILE A 192 -22.21 -5.77 -5.50
C ILE A 192 -20.82 -5.41 -6.06
N ARG A 193 -20.75 -4.52 -7.07
CA ARG A 193 -19.47 -4.01 -7.61
C ARG A 193 -18.65 -3.25 -6.56
N GLN A 194 -19.29 -2.41 -5.74
CA GLN A 194 -18.63 -1.72 -4.62
C GLN A 194 -18.08 -2.70 -3.58
N LEU A 195 -18.88 -3.66 -3.14
CA LEU A 195 -18.47 -4.69 -2.20
C LEU A 195 -17.27 -5.47 -2.75
N PHE A 196 -17.31 -5.85 -4.02
CA PHE A 196 -16.23 -6.55 -4.67
C PHE A 196 -14.94 -5.71 -4.72
N ALA A 197 -15.02 -4.42 -5.08
CA ALA A 197 -13.87 -3.52 -5.05
C ALA A 197 -13.28 -3.38 -3.63
N ILE A 198 -14.12 -3.33 -2.59
CA ILE A 198 -13.66 -3.35 -1.18
C ILE A 198 -12.92 -4.65 -0.89
N ILE A 199 -13.52 -5.81 -1.16
CA ILE A 199 -12.89 -7.12 -0.95
C ILE A 199 -11.51 -7.18 -1.65
N LEU A 200 -11.41 -6.75 -2.91
CA LEU A 200 -10.14 -6.71 -3.65
C LEU A 200 -9.11 -5.82 -2.95
N THR A 201 -9.48 -4.59 -2.60
CA THR A 201 -8.55 -3.56 -2.12
C THR A 201 -8.16 -3.69 -0.64
N THR A 202 -9.02 -4.29 0.19
CA THR A 202 -8.80 -4.40 1.65
C THR A 202 -8.47 -5.80 2.10
N CYS A 203 -8.99 -6.83 1.43
CA CYS A 203 -8.89 -8.20 1.90
C CYS A 203 -7.93 -9.07 1.07
N TYR A 204 -7.53 -8.62 -0.13
CA TYR A 204 -6.55 -9.31 -0.99
C TYR A 204 -6.89 -10.80 -1.19
N PRO A 205 -8.09 -11.14 -1.70
CA PRO A 205 -8.51 -12.53 -1.90
C PRO A 205 -7.51 -13.27 -2.80
N THR A 206 -7.33 -14.55 -2.54
CA THR A 206 -6.39 -15.41 -3.24
C THR A 206 -6.86 -15.84 -4.63
N GLN A 207 -8.18 -15.81 -4.86
CA GLN A 207 -8.90 -16.29 -6.04
C GLN A 207 -9.82 -15.21 -6.64
N SER A 208 -9.37 -13.95 -6.70
CA SER A 208 -10.12 -12.81 -7.26
C SER A 208 -10.79 -13.11 -8.60
N SER A 209 -10.04 -13.68 -9.55
CA SER A 209 -10.54 -14.04 -10.88
C SER A 209 -11.64 -15.12 -10.84
N SER A 210 -11.55 -16.07 -9.90
CA SER A 210 -12.58 -17.10 -9.72
C SER A 210 -13.87 -16.51 -9.15
N LEU A 211 -13.76 -15.63 -8.15
CA LEU A 211 -14.89 -14.89 -7.58
C LEU A 211 -15.58 -14.04 -8.65
N TRP A 212 -14.82 -13.31 -9.45
CA TRP A 212 -15.34 -12.59 -10.60
C TRP A 212 -16.09 -13.51 -11.55
N GLY A 213 -15.48 -14.62 -11.96
CA GLY A 213 -16.11 -15.59 -12.87
C GLY A 213 -17.47 -16.09 -12.38
N LYS A 214 -17.61 -16.27 -11.05
CA LYS A 214 -18.84 -16.77 -10.42
C LYS A 214 -19.93 -15.69 -10.30
N TYR A 215 -19.57 -14.45 -10.00
CA TYR A 215 -20.54 -13.39 -9.67
C TYR A 215 -20.70 -12.29 -10.73
N LYS A 216 -19.92 -12.32 -11.82
CA LYS A 216 -19.95 -11.28 -12.88
C LYS A 216 -21.34 -10.99 -13.46
N ASN A 217 -22.22 -12.00 -13.59
CA ASN A 217 -23.55 -11.79 -14.14
C ASN A 217 -24.39 -10.88 -13.23
N TYR A 218 -24.38 -11.14 -11.92
CA TYR A 218 -25.06 -10.29 -10.93
C TYR A 218 -24.49 -8.87 -10.89
N MET A 219 -23.18 -8.73 -11.10
CA MET A 219 -22.54 -7.42 -11.20
C MET A 219 -22.77 -6.70 -12.54
N THR A 220 -23.40 -7.34 -13.53
CA THR A 220 -23.58 -6.80 -14.89
C THR A 220 -25.07 -6.67 -15.27
N GLU A 221 -25.98 -7.09 -14.38
CA GLU A 221 -27.41 -7.16 -14.68
C GLU A 221 -28.03 -5.79 -15.03
N ASP A 222 -27.61 -4.71 -14.38
CA ASP A 222 -28.06 -3.34 -14.68
C ASP A 222 -27.60 -2.87 -16.07
N ILE A 223 -26.39 -3.25 -16.47
CA ILE A 223 -25.87 -3.01 -17.82
C ILE A 223 -26.69 -3.80 -18.85
N LEU A 224 -27.04 -5.06 -18.56
CA LEU A 224 -27.92 -5.87 -19.42
C LEU A 224 -29.27 -5.23 -19.62
N HIS A 225 -29.87 -4.77 -18.53
CA HIS A 225 -31.16 -4.11 -18.59
C HIS A 225 -31.11 -2.83 -19.44
N ARG A 226 -30.07 -2.00 -19.26
CA ARG A 226 -29.86 -0.77 -20.04
C ARG A 226 -29.66 -1.04 -21.54
N VAL A 227 -28.88 -2.07 -21.89
CA VAL A 227 -28.64 -2.47 -23.29
C VAL A 227 -29.92 -2.99 -23.95
N LYS A 228 -30.72 -3.82 -23.24
CA LYS A 228 -32.01 -4.32 -23.74
C LYS A 228 -32.99 -3.19 -24.05
N GLN A 229 -33.05 -2.18 -23.18
CA GLN A 229 -33.90 -0.99 -23.39
C GLN A 229 -33.46 -0.18 -24.61
N THR A 230 -32.15 0.01 -24.78
CA THR A 230 -31.59 0.82 -25.86
C THR A 230 -31.79 0.16 -27.23
N ASN A 231 -31.57 -1.15 -27.32
CA ASN A 231 -31.61 -1.89 -28.59
C ASN A 231 -33.00 -2.42 -28.97
N GLN A 232 -34.04 -2.17 -28.16
CA GLN A 232 -35.41 -2.65 -28.36
C GLN A 232 -35.51 -4.16 -28.65
N SER A 233 -34.54 -4.94 -28.15
CA SER A 233 -34.46 -6.39 -28.38
C SER A 233 -34.44 -7.12 -27.05
N SER A 234 -35.47 -7.94 -26.83
CA SER A 234 -35.65 -8.70 -25.59
C SER A 234 -34.71 -9.91 -25.48
N ASN A 235 -34.11 -10.33 -26.60
CA ASN A 235 -33.37 -11.60 -26.72
C ASN A 235 -31.85 -11.45 -26.60
N ILE A 236 -31.37 -10.35 -26.01
CA ILE A 236 -29.94 -10.13 -25.76
C ILE A 236 -29.56 -10.84 -24.45
N ASP A 237 -28.56 -11.72 -24.51
CA ASP A 237 -27.91 -12.30 -23.33
C ASP A 237 -26.61 -11.54 -23.01
N TYR A 238 -25.91 -11.92 -21.95
CA TYR A 238 -24.64 -11.29 -21.58
C TYR A 238 -23.57 -11.45 -22.68
N ILE A 239 -23.04 -10.32 -23.15
CA ILE A 239 -21.95 -10.27 -24.14
C ILE A 239 -20.64 -9.76 -23.50
N PRO A 240 -19.46 -10.09 -24.07
CA PRO A 240 -18.15 -9.70 -23.52
C PRO A 240 -18.00 -8.21 -23.21
N GLU A 241 -18.58 -7.35 -24.05
CA GLU A 241 -18.51 -5.89 -23.94
C GLU A 241 -19.14 -5.38 -22.64
N MET A 242 -20.18 -6.07 -22.15
CA MET A 242 -20.86 -5.69 -20.93
C MET A 242 -20.06 -6.07 -19.68
N TYR A 243 -19.39 -7.23 -19.72
CA TYR A 243 -18.46 -7.62 -18.67
C TYR A 243 -17.26 -6.68 -18.64
N ASN A 244 -16.79 -6.23 -19.81
CA ASN A 244 -15.74 -5.23 -19.88
C ASN A 244 -16.17 -3.91 -19.23
N GLU A 245 -17.38 -3.42 -19.53
CA GLU A 245 -17.92 -2.22 -18.88
C GLU A 245 -18.01 -2.38 -17.35
N ALA A 246 -18.48 -3.53 -16.87
CA ALA A 246 -18.50 -3.82 -15.43
C ALA A 246 -17.09 -3.83 -14.82
N LEU A 247 -16.08 -4.36 -15.53
CA LEU A 247 -14.68 -4.31 -15.10
C LEU A 247 -14.13 -2.88 -15.07
N VAL A 248 -14.49 -2.01 -16.02
CA VAL A 248 -14.13 -0.58 -15.97
C VAL A 248 -14.68 0.07 -14.70
N LEU A 249 -15.97 -0.15 -14.40
CA LEU A 249 -16.61 0.41 -13.20
C LEU A 249 -15.97 -0.09 -11.90
N ILE A 250 -15.58 -1.37 -11.84
CA ILE A 250 -14.87 -1.93 -10.68
C ILE A 250 -13.46 -1.34 -10.59
N GLU A 251 -12.75 -1.20 -11.73
CA GLU A 251 -11.41 -0.62 -11.74
C GLU A 251 -11.41 0.83 -11.27
N ASP A 252 -12.39 1.63 -11.67
CA ASP A 252 -12.54 3.01 -11.20
C ASP A 252 -12.71 3.06 -9.67
N LEU A 253 -13.48 2.13 -9.09
CA LEU A 253 -13.62 1.99 -7.64
C LEU A 253 -12.30 1.57 -6.97
N CYS A 254 -11.56 0.62 -7.55
CA CYS A 254 -10.25 0.20 -7.04
C CYS A 254 -9.23 1.34 -7.07
N ILE A 255 -9.17 2.10 -8.17
CA ILE A 255 -8.31 3.28 -8.31
C ILE A 255 -8.72 4.34 -7.28
N LEU A 256 -10.01 4.58 -7.08
CA LEU A 256 -10.50 5.51 -6.07
C LEU A 256 -10.07 5.13 -4.65
N ILE A 257 -10.17 3.85 -4.28
CA ILE A 257 -9.88 3.38 -2.91
C ILE A 257 -8.38 3.28 -2.66
N SER A 258 -7.60 2.85 -3.65
CA SER A 258 -6.24 2.35 -3.44
C SER A 258 -5.18 2.93 -4.37
N ASN A 259 -5.60 3.65 -5.42
CA ASN A 259 -4.78 4.14 -6.52
C ASN A 259 -4.03 3.04 -7.28
N LEU A 260 -4.62 1.84 -7.38
CA LEU A 260 -4.07 0.69 -8.09
C LEU A 260 -5.09 0.11 -9.08
N PRO A 261 -4.65 -0.33 -10.28
CA PRO A 261 -5.52 -0.93 -11.29
C PRO A 261 -5.89 -2.38 -10.96
N LEU A 262 -6.86 -2.94 -11.71
CA LEU A 262 -7.39 -4.29 -11.44
C LEU A 262 -6.34 -5.40 -11.55
N ASN A 263 -5.38 -5.28 -12.47
CA ASN A 263 -4.33 -6.30 -12.65
C ASN A 263 -3.47 -6.54 -11.40
N HIS A 264 -3.35 -5.54 -10.51
CA HIS A 264 -2.65 -5.67 -9.24
C HIS A 264 -3.34 -6.68 -8.30
N TYR A 265 -4.65 -6.86 -8.46
CA TYR A 265 -5.48 -7.71 -7.61
C TYR A 265 -5.73 -9.10 -8.21
N GLY A 266 -4.96 -9.49 -9.25
CA GLY A 266 -5.15 -10.78 -9.93
C GLY A 266 -6.46 -10.85 -10.72
N MET A 267 -6.93 -9.70 -11.21
CA MET A 267 -8.11 -9.55 -12.07
C MET A 267 -7.68 -9.18 -13.51
N PRO A 268 -8.51 -9.49 -14.54
CA PRO A 268 -8.26 -9.02 -15.90
C PRO A 268 -8.32 -7.49 -15.96
N SER A 269 -7.39 -6.88 -16.72
CA SER A 269 -7.47 -5.46 -17.07
C SER A 269 -8.63 -5.22 -18.04
N PRO A 270 -9.46 -4.20 -17.82
CA PRO A 270 -10.50 -3.83 -18.78
C PRO A 270 -9.90 -3.15 -20.02
N ASP A 271 -10.55 -3.36 -21.15
CA ASP A 271 -10.29 -2.65 -22.40
C ASP A 271 -10.95 -1.26 -22.33
N ARG A 272 -10.17 -0.21 -22.11
CA ARG A 272 -10.64 1.19 -22.10
C ARG A 272 -10.46 1.85 -23.48
N PRO A 273 -11.51 2.41 -24.10
CA PRO A 273 -11.32 3.31 -25.24
C PRO A 273 -10.58 4.58 -24.80
N ALA A 274 -9.74 5.14 -25.67
CA ALA A 274 -8.85 6.27 -25.36
C ALA A 274 -9.57 7.53 -24.83
N THR A 275 -10.88 7.63 -25.04
CA THR A 275 -11.75 8.71 -24.57
C THR A 275 -12.03 8.68 -23.06
N ASP A 276 -11.96 7.52 -22.41
CA ASP A 276 -12.26 7.38 -20.96
C ASP A 276 -11.08 7.77 -20.06
N LEU A 277 -9.88 7.95 -20.64
CA LEU A 277 -8.71 8.51 -19.94
C LEU A 277 -8.87 10.02 -19.66
N VAL A 278 -9.86 10.67 -20.27
CA VAL A 278 -10.11 12.09 -20.11
C VAL A 278 -11.11 12.29 -18.96
N ASN A 279 -10.55 12.57 -17.78
CA ASN A 279 -11.17 13.38 -16.71
C ASN A 279 -12.24 12.73 -15.79
N SER A 280 -11.87 11.70 -15.03
CA SER A 280 -12.60 11.32 -13.81
C SER A 280 -12.60 12.45 -12.76
N ASP A 281 -11.51 13.21 -12.63
CA ASP A 281 -11.41 14.35 -11.70
C ASP A 281 -12.31 15.52 -12.10
N LEU A 282 -12.44 15.83 -13.41
CA LEU A 282 -13.32 16.92 -13.89
C LEU A 282 -14.81 16.53 -13.79
N GLN A 283 -15.14 15.25 -13.98
CA GLN A 283 -16.49 14.72 -13.74
C GLN A 283 -16.86 14.86 -12.25
N ARG A 284 -15.90 14.64 -11.35
CA ARG A 284 -16.06 14.82 -9.90
C ARG A 284 -16.27 16.28 -9.51
N GLU A 285 -15.56 17.22 -10.13
CA GLU A 285 -15.79 18.67 -9.92
C GLU A 285 -17.17 19.13 -10.39
N LYS A 286 -17.72 18.54 -11.47
CA LYS A 286 -19.05 18.89 -11.99
C LYS A 286 -20.23 18.37 -11.17
N GLN A 287 -20.01 17.43 -10.25
CA GLN A 287 -21.06 16.86 -9.38
C GLN A 287 -21.44 17.76 -8.19
N TYR A 288 -20.74 18.88 -7.94
CA TYR A 288 -21.06 19.82 -6.86
C TYR A 288 -22.32 20.69 -7.11
N LYS A 289 -23.10 20.43 -8.16
CA LYS A 289 -24.16 21.34 -8.65
C LYS A 289 -25.44 21.48 -7.81
N ASP A 290 -25.62 20.76 -6.69
CA ASP A 290 -26.91 20.75 -5.96
C ASP A 290 -26.88 21.22 -4.49
N VAL A 291 -25.74 21.66 -3.94
CA VAL A 291 -25.74 22.35 -2.64
C VAL A 291 -25.72 23.84 -2.93
N ASP A 292 -26.63 24.60 -2.32
CA ASP A 292 -26.80 26.05 -2.53
C ASP A 292 -25.56 26.84 -2.07
N LEU A 293 -24.52 26.80 -2.90
CA LEU A 293 -23.21 27.42 -2.70
C LEU A 293 -23.34 28.94 -2.47
N ALA A 294 -24.40 29.56 -3.00
CA ALA A 294 -24.71 30.96 -2.80
C ALA A 294 -25.06 31.25 -1.33
N THR A 295 -25.84 30.36 -0.70
CA THR A 295 -26.17 30.41 0.72
C THR A 295 -24.93 30.17 1.60
N ILE A 296 -24.00 29.32 1.17
CA ILE A 296 -22.73 29.10 1.89
C ILE A 296 -21.87 30.36 1.86
N ILE A 297 -21.74 31.02 0.71
CA ILE A 297 -20.96 32.27 0.58
C ILE A 297 -21.57 33.38 1.44
N ALA A 298 -22.88 33.57 1.37
CA ALA A 298 -23.59 34.59 2.13
C ALA A 298 -23.41 34.44 3.66
N ASN A 299 -23.25 33.20 4.15
CA ASN A 299 -23.03 32.91 5.56
C ASN A 299 -21.55 33.03 5.98
N ILE A 300 -20.59 32.79 5.08
CA ILE A 300 -19.16 32.82 5.41
C ILE A 300 -18.57 34.22 5.26
N GLU A 301 -19.01 35.01 4.27
CA GLU A 301 -18.52 36.37 4.03
C GLU A 301 -18.54 37.29 5.28
N PRO A 302 -19.57 37.30 6.15
CA PRO A 302 -19.58 38.11 7.37
C PRO A 302 -18.67 37.58 8.49
N LEU A 303 -18.20 36.33 8.40
CA LEU A 303 -17.32 35.70 9.40
C LEU A 303 -15.83 35.94 9.12
N LEU A 304 -15.49 36.55 7.98
CA LEU A 304 -14.11 36.85 7.60
C LEU A 304 -13.56 38.02 8.42
N THR A 305 -12.36 37.86 8.98
CA THR A 305 -11.63 38.98 9.59
C THR A 305 -11.16 39.96 8.51
N ASP A 306 -10.82 41.19 8.89
CA ASP A 306 -10.36 42.23 7.94
C ASP A 306 -9.17 41.76 7.08
N GLU A 307 -8.23 41.00 7.67
CA GLU A 307 -7.09 40.42 6.96
C GLU A 307 -7.53 39.34 5.96
N GLN A 308 -8.45 38.45 6.35
CA GLN A 308 -8.96 37.40 5.47
C GLN A 308 -9.81 37.98 4.33
N LYS A 309 -10.58 39.04 4.61
CA LYS A 309 -11.40 39.76 3.64
C LYS A 309 -10.54 40.45 2.59
N ASN A 310 -9.39 40.99 2.98
CA ASN A 310 -8.43 41.58 2.05
C ASN A 310 -7.84 40.52 1.09
N ILE A 311 -7.48 39.35 1.61
CA ILE A 311 -6.99 38.23 0.79
C ILE A 311 -8.09 37.73 -0.17
N TYR A 312 -9.30 37.53 0.35
CA TYR A 312 -10.46 37.15 -0.44
C TYR A 312 -10.69 38.13 -1.61
N ASN A 313 -10.83 39.42 -1.32
CA ASN A 313 -11.05 40.45 -2.34
C ASN A 313 -9.94 40.48 -3.40
N ARG A 314 -8.67 40.30 -3.00
CA ARG A 314 -7.55 40.30 -3.93
C ARG A 314 -7.57 39.11 -4.89
N ILE A 315 -7.94 37.93 -4.40
CA ILE A 315 -8.10 36.74 -5.24
C ILE A 315 -9.29 36.94 -6.18
N MET A 316 -10.41 37.43 -5.65
CA MET A 316 -11.64 37.70 -6.41
C MET A 316 -11.44 38.70 -7.55
N LEU A 317 -10.70 39.79 -7.29
CA LEU A 317 -10.32 40.76 -8.34
C LEU A 317 -9.49 40.10 -9.44
N ALA A 318 -8.50 39.28 -9.07
CA ALA A 318 -7.68 38.58 -10.06
C ALA A 318 -8.46 37.55 -10.88
N VAL A 319 -9.52 36.95 -10.30
CA VAL A 319 -10.41 36.06 -11.05
C VAL A 319 -11.35 36.85 -11.98
N ASN A 320 -11.96 37.92 -11.48
CA ASN A 320 -12.89 38.75 -12.26
C ASN A 320 -12.20 39.46 -13.43
N ASP A 321 -10.94 39.86 -13.27
CA ASP A 321 -10.15 40.50 -14.33
C ASP A 321 -9.49 39.48 -15.28
N GLU A 322 -9.79 38.19 -15.14
CA GLU A 322 -9.23 37.06 -15.91
C GLU A 322 -7.68 37.01 -15.96
N GLN A 323 -7.00 37.67 -15.02
CA GLN A 323 -5.54 37.82 -15.06
C GLN A 323 -4.79 36.51 -14.79
N GLY A 324 -5.47 35.51 -14.23
CA GLY A 324 -4.86 34.26 -13.79
C GLY A 324 -3.82 34.47 -12.67
N GLY A 325 -3.24 33.38 -12.16
CA GLY A 325 -2.13 33.47 -11.19
C GLY A 325 -2.09 32.37 -10.14
N PHE A 326 -1.00 32.36 -9.37
CA PHE A 326 -0.80 31.45 -8.24
C PHE A 326 -0.87 32.21 -6.91
N PHE A 327 -1.72 31.74 -6.00
CA PHE A 327 -1.84 32.29 -4.66
C PHE A 327 -1.45 31.24 -3.63
N PHE A 328 -0.54 31.61 -2.72
CA PHE A 328 -0.11 30.76 -1.62
C PHE A 328 -0.63 31.34 -0.31
N LEU A 329 -1.57 30.65 0.33
CA LEU A 329 -2.11 31.05 1.63
C LEU A 329 -1.29 30.41 2.76
N HIS A 330 -0.31 31.15 3.27
CA HIS A 330 0.50 30.70 4.40
C HIS A 330 -0.06 31.23 5.72
N ALA A 331 -0.77 30.38 6.45
CA ALA A 331 -1.45 30.76 7.69
C ALA A 331 -1.14 29.77 8.84
N PRO A 332 -0.63 30.23 10.00
CA PRO A 332 -0.39 29.39 11.18
C PRO A 332 -1.68 28.73 11.71
N GLY A 333 -1.55 27.61 12.44
CA GLY A 333 -2.69 26.94 13.06
C GLY A 333 -3.49 27.88 13.97
N GLY A 334 -4.82 27.90 13.84
CA GLY A 334 -5.73 28.74 14.64
C GLY A 334 -6.14 30.08 14.00
N THR A 335 -5.62 30.43 12.82
CA THR A 335 -5.90 31.71 12.13
C THR A 335 -7.12 31.68 11.18
N GLY A 336 -7.94 30.63 11.22
CA GLY A 336 -9.13 30.53 10.38
C GLY A 336 -8.88 30.18 8.91
N LYS A 337 -7.69 29.66 8.55
CA LYS A 337 -7.32 29.22 7.18
C LYS A 337 -8.43 28.43 6.47
N ASN A 338 -9.09 27.53 7.20
CA ASN A 338 -10.14 26.67 6.68
C ASN A 338 -11.39 27.45 6.25
N ILE A 339 -11.71 28.55 6.93
CA ILE A 339 -12.85 29.41 6.62
C ILE A 339 -12.56 30.15 5.32
N THR A 340 -11.38 30.78 5.21
CA THR A 340 -10.96 31.49 3.99
C THR A 340 -10.85 30.56 2.78
N SER A 341 -10.31 29.35 2.96
CA SER A 341 -10.26 28.35 1.88
C SER A 341 -11.64 27.86 1.46
N ALA A 342 -12.57 27.71 2.41
CA ALA A 342 -13.94 27.30 2.11
C ALA A 342 -14.69 28.37 1.32
N SER A 343 -14.55 29.66 1.65
CA SER A 343 -15.15 30.78 0.90
C SER A 343 -14.68 30.80 -0.56
N ILE A 344 -13.36 30.70 -0.77
CA ILE A 344 -12.75 30.75 -2.10
C ILE A 344 -13.15 29.53 -2.93
N SER A 345 -13.19 28.34 -2.30
CA SER A 345 -13.59 27.10 -2.98
C SER A 345 -15.08 27.11 -3.37
N ALA A 346 -15.96 27.62 -2.50
CA ALA A 346 -17.38 27.73 -2.79
C ALA A 346 -17.64 28.69 -3.97
N TRP A 347 -16.93 29.82 -4.01
CA TRP A 347 -17.05 30.79 -5.10
C TRP A 347 -16.47 30.27 -6.42
N SER A 348 -15.29 29.64 -6.38
CA SER A 348 -14.69 29.00 -7.56
C SER A 348 -15.60 27.95 -8.21
N SER A 349 -16.34 27.20 -7.38
CA SER A 349 -17.26 26.16 -7.83
C SER A 349 -18.54 26.73 -8.47
N LEU A 350 -19.01 27.90 -8.02
CA LEU A 350 -20.17 28.58 -8.59
C LEU A 350 -19.92 29.18 -9.97
N PHE A 351 -18.69 29.61 -10.25
CA PHE A 351 -18.33 30.32 -11.47
C PHE A 351 -17.47 29.48 -12.44
N GLU A 352 -17.16 28.22 -12.11
CA GLU A 352 -16.35 27.29 -12.92
C GLU A 352 -14.95 27.85 -13.27
N VAL A 353 -14.23 28.52 -12.34
CA VAL A 353 -12.99 29.28 -12.66
C VAL A 353 -11.69 28.76 -12.03
N ALA A 354 -11.70 27.78 -11.11
CA ALA A 354 -10.46 27.31 -10.47
C ALA A 354 -10.46 25.86 -9.97
N ALA A 355 -9.25 25.27 -9.90
CA ALA A 355 -8.97 24.00 -9.25
C ALA A 355 -8.31 24.23 -7.88
N PHE A 356 -8.80 23.55 -6.84
CA PHE A 356 -8.32 23.70 -5.47
C PHE A 356 -7.54 22.46 -4.99
N SER A 357 -6.39 22.67 -4.37
CA SER A 357 -5.69 21.65 -3.57
C SER A 357 -5.42 22.19 -2.17
N ALA A 358 -5.52 21.32 -1.16
CA ALA A 358 -5.49 21.70 0.26
C ALA A 358 -4.24 22.50 0.70
N ASP A 359 -3.18 22.51 -0.11
CA ASP A 359 -1.94 23.26 0.14
C ASP A 359 -1.56 24.24 -1.00
N THR A 360 -2.34 24.38 -2.06
CA THR A 360 -2.04 25.31 -3.18
C THR A 360 -3.30 25.70 -3.96
N LEU A 361 -3.53 27.00 -4.15
CA LEU A 361 -4.58 27.53 -5.02
C LEU A 361 -4.04 27.63 -6.46
N LYS A 362 -4.70 26.94 -7.41
CA LYS A 362 -4.34 26.93 -8.83
C LYS A 362 -5.51 27.47 -9.65
N LEU A 363 -5.46 28.76 -9.99
CA LEU A 363 -6.42 29.38 -10.91
C LEU A 363 -5.96 29.15 -12.35
N LYS A 364 -6.78 28.49 -13.16
CA LYS A 364 -6.54 28.28 -14.59
C LYS A 364 -7.72 28.89 -15.33
N SER A 365 -7.49 29.97 -16.09
CA SER A 365 -8.50 30.50 -17.01
C SER A 365 -8.88 29.41 -18.01
N LEU A 366 -10.18 29.07 -18.07
CA LEU A 366 -10.72 28.09 -19.01
C LEU A 366 -11.06 28.71 -20.38
N ASN A 367 -10.90 30.02 -20.57
CA ASN A 367 -11.20 30.72 -21.82
C ASN A 367 -10.01 30.75 -22.78
N GLY A 368 -9.42 29.59 -23.07
CA GLY A 368 -8.23 29.50 -23.92
C GLY A 368 -8.02 28.18 -24.68
N PHE A 369 -9.04 27.34 -24.77
CA PHE A 369 -9.06 26.20 -25.69
C PHE A 369 -10.36 26.24 -26.50
N PHE A 370 -10.30 26.88 -27.66
CA PHE A 370 -11.14 26.51 -28.80
C PHE A 370 -10.37 25.52 -29.67
#